data_AF-A0A1R0WXR2-F1
#
_entry.id   AF-A0A1R0WXR2-F1
#
_cell.length_a   1.000
_cell.length_b   1.000
_cell.length_c   1.000
_cell.angle_alpha   90.00
_cell.angle_beta   90.00
_cell.angle_gamma   90.00
#
_symmetry.space_group_name_H-M   'P 1'
#
loop_
_entity.id
_entity.type
_entity.pdbx_description
1 polymer ?
#
loop_
_entity_poly.entity_id
_entity_poly.type
_entity_poly.pdbx_seq_one_letter_code
_entity_poly.pdbx_strand_id
1 'polypeptide(L)'
;MGWLWHGKKIADAIVVNNSAYVPVRAMSEATGAGVTVEGKTIIVESKETEKAALKASIAAAKLRERLAGAESSVQVLKEAIQLVETTAADLTSAADLEARRNYIAELNKRVEFMEIEISQIKTQLGE
;
A
#
# COMPACT_ATOMS: atom_id res chain seq x y z
N MET A 1 -46.07 -8.56 -6.27
CA MET A 1 -44.89 -8.53 -7.16
C MET A 1 -43.67 -8.63 -6.27
N GLY A 2 -42.93 -9.74 -6.33
CA GLY A 2 -41.77 -9.99 -5.46
C GLY A 2 -40.46 -9.45 -6.05
N TRP A 3 -39.49 -9.15 -5.20
CA TRP A 3 -38.19 -8.62 -5.63
C TRP A 3 -37.16 -9.75 -5.83
N LEU A 4 -36.37 -9.64 -6.89
CA LEU A 4 -35.35 -10.59 -7.28
C LEU A 4 -33.96 -9.96 -7.08
N TRP A 5 -33.05 -10.71 -6.45
CA TRP A 5 -31.62 -10.39 -6.42
C TRP A 5 -30.87 -11.51 -7.12
N HIS A 6 -30.14 -11.17 -8.19
CA HIS A 6 -29.48 -12.15 -9.07
C HIS A 6 -30.44 -13.28 -9.54
N GLY A 7 -31.71 -12.94 -9.79
CA GLY A 7 -32.73 -13.90 -10.24
C GLY A 7 -33.37 -14.77 -9.13
N LYS A 8 -32.98 -14.61 -7.86
CA LYS A 8 -33.57 -15.34 -6.73
C LYS A 8 -34.52 -14.44 -5.94
N LYS A 9 -35.75 -14.90 -5.68
CA LYS A 9 -36.76 -14.16 -4.89
C LYS A 9 -36.27 -14.05 -3.45
N ILE A 10 -36.02 -12.82 -2.98
CA ILE A 10 -35.54 -12.57 -1.61
C ILE A 10 -36.71 -12.59 -0.62
N ALA A 11 -37.76 -11.79 -0.86
CA ALA A 11 -38.99 -11.75 -0.07
C ALA A 11 -40.01 -10.81 -0.76
N ASP A 12 -41.24 -10.76 -0.24
CA ASP A 12 -42.18 -9.71 -0.60
C ASP A 12 -41.81 -8.44 0.18
N ALA A 13 -41.41 -7.39 -0.55
CA ALA A 13 -40.97 -6.11 0.00
C ALA A 13 -41.99 -5.02 -0.33
N ILE A 14 -42.22 -4.11 0.61
CA ILE A 14 -43.14 -2.97 0.43
C ILE A 14 -42.30 -1.74 0.11
N VAL A 15 -42.58 -1.06 -0.99
CA VAL A 15 -41.95 0.24 -1.29
C VAL A 15 -42.77 1.34 -0.64
N VAL A 16 -42.15 2.08 0.28
CA VAL A 16 -42.75 3.26 0.92
C VAL A 16 -41.81 4.44 0.69
N ASN A 17 -42.30 5.53 0.11
CA ASN A 17 -41.52 6.75 -0.15
C ASN A 17 -40.17 6.49 -0.84
N ASN A 18 -40.20 5.77 -1.96
CA ASN A 18 -39.00 5.43 -2.74
C ASN A 18 -37.96 4.57 -2.00
N SER A 19 -38.30 4.03 -0.82
CA SER A 19 -37.46 3.16 -0.01
C SER A 19 -38.10 1.77 0.06
N ALA A 20 -37.32 0.72 -0.21
CA ALA A 20 -37.78 -0.66 -0.15
C ALA A 20 -37.66 -1.21 1.27
N TYR A 21 -38.77 -1.65 1.84
CA TYR A 21 -38.82 -2.29 3.15
C TYR A 21 -38.80 -3.81 2.97
N VAL A 22 -37.64 -4.42 3.27
CA VAL A 22 -37.40 -5.87 3.16
C VAL A 22 -37.18 -6.46 4.56
N PRO A 23 -37.74 -7.63 4.89
CA PRO A 23 -37.44 -8.30 6.16
C PRO A 23 -35.94 -8.54 6.33
N VAL A 24 -35.39 -8.12 7.48
CA VAL A 24 -33.95 -8.20 7.79
C VAL A 24 -33.39 -9.61 7.63
N ARG A 25 -34.15 -10.64 8.02
CA ARG A 25 -33.76 -12.05 7.85
C ARG A 25 -33.56 -12.43 6.38
N ALA A 26 -34.48 -12.01 5.51
CA ALA A 26 -34.39 -12.29 4.07
C ALA A 26 -33.19 -11.57 3.43
N MET A 27 -32.88 -10.35 3.90
CA MET A 27 -31.70 -9.62 3.45
C MET A 27 -30.40 -10.33 3.87
N SER A 28 -30.30 -10.79 5.12
CA SER A 28 -29.13 -11.53 5.63
C SER A 28 -28.92 -12.86 4.88
N GLU A 29 -29.99 -13.63 4.64
CA GLU A 29 -29.92 -14.90 3.89
C GLU A 29 -29.55 -14.71 2.42
N ALA A 30 -30.01 -13.62 1.80
CA ALA A 30 -29.74 -13.37 0.39
C ALA A 30 -28.35 -12.74 0.14
N THR A 31 -27.85 -11.95 1.08
CA THR A 31 -26.54 -11.28 0.98
C THR A 31 -25.40 -12.05 1.64
N GLY A 32 -25.72 -13.02 2.52
CA GLY A 32 -24.73 -13.74 3.34
C GLY A 32 -24.04 -12.85 4.38
N ALA A 33 -24.52 -11.61 4.58
CA ALA A 33 -24.00 -10.68 5.57
C ALA A 33 -24.59 -10.99 6.95
N GLY A 34 -23.75 -10.93 7.98
CA GLY A 34 -24.21 -10.91 9.37
C GLY A 34 -24.94 -9.59 9.60
N VAL A 35 -26.22 -9.66 9.96
CA VAL A 35 -27.02 -8.46 10.25
C VAL A 35 -27.43 -8.48 11.71
N THR A 36 -26.84 -7.58 12.48
CA THR A 36 -27.12 -7.38 13.92
C THR A 36 -27.97 -6.12 14.07
N VAL A 37 -29.06 -6.24 14.83
CA VAL A 37 -29.97 -5.12 15.10
C VAL A 37 -29.71 -4.64 16.53
N GLU A 38 -29.03 -3.51 16.66
CA GLU A 38 -28.85 -2.83 17.95
C GLU A 38 -29.82 -1.66 18.04
N GLY A 39 -30.97 -1.90 18.68
CA GLY A 39 -32.01 -0.88 18.87
C GLY A 39 -32.67 -0.45 17.55
N LYS A 40 -32.42 0.79 17.11
CA LYS A 40 -32.93 1.34 15.83
C LYS A 40 -31.92 1.27 14.69
N THR A 41 -30.70 0.82 14.95
CA THR A 41 -29.60 0.80 13.97
C THR A 41 -29.38 -0.64 13.49
N ILE A 42 -29.30 -0.80 12.17
CA ILE A 42 -28.96 -2.09 11.53
C ILE A 42 -27.49 -2.01 11.11
N ILE A 43 -26.66 -2.87 11.68
CA ILE A 43 -25.25 -3.01 11.31
C ILE A 43 -25.16 -4.16 10.31
N VAL A 44 -24.74 -3.87 9.09
CA VAL A 44 -24.53 -4.85 8.01
C VAL A 44 -23.04 -5.06 7.88
N GLU A 45 -22.53 -6.17 8.40
CA GLU A 45 -21.13 -6.56 8.23
C GLU A 45 -20.97 -7.30 6.90
N SER A 46 -20.42 -6.62 5.89
CA SER A 46 -20.14 -7.23 4.59
C SER A 46 -18.72 -7.82 4.56
N LYS A 47 -18.62 -9.09 4.16
CA LYS A 47 -17.33 -9.80 3.96
C LYS A 47 -16.45 -9.21 2.85
N GLU A 48 -17.00 -8.33 2.01
CA GLU A 48 -16.22 -7.65 0.95
C GLU A 48 -15.21 -6.66 1.53
N THR A 49 -15.55 -6.02 2.65
CA THR A 49 -14.66 -5.07 3.34
C THR A 49 -13.41 -5.75 3.91
N GLU A 50 -13.52 -6.97 4.41
CA GLU A 50 -12.37 -7.75 4.92
C GLU A 50 -11.39 -8.16 3.80
N LYS A 51 -11.92 -8.55 2.64
CA LYS A 51 -11.09 -8.95 1.49
C LYS A 51 -10.34 -7.76 0.87
N ALA A 52 -10.95 -6.58 0.88
CA ALA A 52 -10.31 -5.34 0.45
C ALA A 52 -9.20 -4.91 1.43
N ALA A 53 -9.48 -5.00 2.74
CA ALA A 53 -8.49 -4.70 3.79
C ALA A 53 -7.27 -5.65 3.73
N LEU A 54 -7.49 -6.95 3.48
CA LEU A 54 -6.42 -7.92 3.34
C LEU A 54 -5.54 -7.67 2.10
N LYS A 55 -6.14 -7.24 0.99
CA LYS A 55 -5.37 -6.88 -0.21
C LYS A 55 -4.53 -5.62 0.03
N ALA A 56 -5.08 -4.63 0.70
CA ALA A 56 -4.37 -3.40 1.06
C ALA A 56 -3.21 -3.69 2.01
N SER A 57 -3.37 -4.59 2.99
CA SER A 57 -2.30 -4.96 3.92
C SER A 57 -1.16 -5.70 3.23
N ILE A 58 -1.47 -6.62 2.30
CA ILE A 58 -0.45 -7.32 1.50
C ILE A 58 0.30 -6.34 0.59
N ALA A 59 -0.41 -5.39 -0.03
CA ALA A 59 0.22 -4.36 -0.86
C ALA A 59 1.16 -3.46 -0.04
N ALA A 60 0.72 -3.03 1.15
CA ALA A 60 1.56 -2.25 2.06
C ALA A 60 2.78 -3.04 2.57
N ALA A 61 2.63 -4.34 2.86
CA ALA A 61 3.76 -5.19 3.25
C ALA A 61 4.81 -5.30 2.13
N LYS A 62 4.38 -5.45 0.88
CA LYS A 62 5.28 -5.50 -0.28
C LYS A 62 5.99 -4.16 -0.52
N LEU A 63 5.30 -3.04 -0.31
CA LEU A 63 5.91 -1.72 -0.38
C LEU A 63 6.96 -1.52 0.72
N ARG A 64 6.71 -1.98 1.96
CA ARG A 64 7.68 -1.95 3.05
C ARG A 64 8.91 -2.82 2.79
N GLU A 65 8.74 -3.99 2.21
CA GLU A 65 9.87 -4.84 1.80
C GLU A 65 10.75 -4.13 0.76
N ARG A 66 10.12 -3.52 -0.25
CA ARG A 66 10.85 -2.71 -1.25
C ARG A 66 11.54 -1.50 -0.61
N LEU A 67 10.88 -0.85 0.35
CA LEU A 67 11.45 0.27 1.10
C LEU A 67 12.73 -0.15 1.83
N ALA A 68 12.67 -1.25 2.58
CA ALA A 68 13.83 -1.78 3.31
C ALA A 68 14.99 -2.16 2.38
N GLY A 69 14.68 -2.76 1.22
CA GLY A 69 15.68 -3.08 0.21
C GLY A 69 16.33 -1.83 -0.41
N ALA A 70 15.55 -0.79 -0.70
CA ALA A 70 16.04 0.47 -1.22
C ALA A 70 16.89 1.22 -0.18
N GLU A 71 16.46 1.27 1.08
CA GLU A 71 17.20 1.87 2.19
C GLU A 71 18.53 1.14 2.42
N SER A 72 18.54 -0.20 2.39
CA SER A 72 19.77 -1.00 2.47
C SER A 72 20.73 -0.71 1.31
N SER A 73 20.20 -0.56 0.09
CA SER A 73 21.01 -0.24 -1.09
C SER A 73 21.63 1.16 -0.98
N VAL A 74 20.88 2.15 -0.49
CA VAL A 74 21.41 3.49 -0.20
C VAL A 74 22.50 3.43 0.85
N GLN A 75 22.33 2.64 1.92
CA GLN A 75 23.36 2.47 2.94
C GLN A 75 24.65 1.91 2.36
N VAL A 76 24.58 0.84 1.56
CA VAL A 76 25.76 0.25 0.90
C VAL A 76 26.46 1.26 -0.01
N LEU A 77 25.70 2.08 -0.76
CA LEU A 77 26.31 3.14 -1.58
C LEU A 77 26.99 4.21 -0.72
N LYS A 78 26.38 4.63 0.39
CA LYS A 78 26.96 5.62 1.31
C LYS A 78 28.26 5.10 1.94
N GLU A 79 28.29 3.83 2.34
CA GLU A 79 29.50 3.16 2.83
C GLU A 79 30.58 3.08 1.76
N ALA A 80 30.22 2.78 0.50
CA ALA A 80 31.15 2.78 -0.62
C ALA A 80 31.74 4.17 -0.88
N ILE A 81 30.93 5.23 -0.82
CA ILE A 81 31.39 6.62 -0.95
C ILE A 81 32.38 6.93 0.18
N GLN A 82 32.05 6.59 1.42
CA GLN A 82 32.91 6.84 2.57
C GLN A 82 34.24 6.09 2.48
N LEU A 83 34.24 4.85 1.98
CA LEU A 83 35.46 4.09 1.74
C LEU A 83 36.35 4.77 0.69
N VAL A 84 35.77 5.18 -0.43
CA VAL A 84 36.47 5.92 -1.49
C VAL A 84 36.98 7.26 -0.96
N GLU A 85 36.25 7.87 -0.02
CA GLU A 85 36.64 9.12 0.61
C GLU A 85 37.83 9.00 1.55
N THR A 86 37.89 7.90 2.29
CA THR A 86 38.91 7.63 3.32
C THR A 86 40.18 6.99 2.76
N THR A 87 40.11 6.27 1.64
CA THR A 87 41.27 5.70 0.94
C THR A 87 42.13 6.78 0.22
N ALA A 88 41.85 8.06 0.50
CA ALA A 88 42.48 9.22 -0.14
C ALA A 88 43.98 9.43 0.15
N ALA A 89 44.55 8.68 1.10
CA ALA A 89 45.88 8.97 1.63
C ALA A 89 47.02 8.85 0.58
N ASP A 90 46.81 8.10 -0.50
CA ASP A 90 47.90 7.71 -1.43
C ASP A 90 47.76 8.28 -2.86
N LEU A 91 46.71 9.06 -3.18
CA LEU A 91 46.50 9.60 -4.53
C LEU A 91 47.24 10.94 -4.70
N THR A 92 48.27 10.95 -5.55
CA THR A 92 49.14 12.12 -5.78
C THR A 92 48.99 12.76 -7.17
N SER A 93 48.41 12.05 -8.14
CA SER A 93 48.18 12.55 -9.50
C SER A 93 46.84 13.26 -9.64
N ALA A 94 46.81 14.37 -10.39
CA ALA A 94 45.59 15.12 -10.69
C ALA A 94 44.53 14.26 -11.42
N ALA A 95 44.96 13.35 -12.31
CA ALA A 95 44.06 12.45 -13.03
C ALA A 95 43.36 11.47 -12.10
N ASP A 96 44.05 10.98 -11.07
CA ASP A 96 43.49 10.05 -10.09
C ASP A 96 42.47 10.74 -9.18
N LEU A 97 42.76 11.99 -8.79
CA LEU A 97 41.83 12.83 -8.03
C LEU A 97 40.57 13.14 -8.83
N GLU A 98 40.69 13.39 -10.14
CA GLU A 98 39.55 13.65 -11.02
C GLU A 98 38.71 12.40 -11.26
N ALA A 99 39.35 11.26 -11.56
CA ALA A 99 38.67 9.97 -11.71
C ALA A 99 37.87 9.61 -10.43
N ARG A 100 38.44 9.88 -9.26
CA ARG A 100 37.76 9.69 -7.97
C ARG A 100 36.56 10.63 -7.80
N ARG A 101 36.69 11.92 -8.13
CA ARG A 101 35.56 12.86 -8.06
C ARG A 101 34.43 12.43 -8.98
N ASN A 102 34.75 11.99 -10.19
CA ASN A 102 33.76 11.48 -11.13
C ASN A 102 33.08 10.21 -10.61
N TYR A 103 33.84 9.31 -9.99
CA TYR A 103 33.28 8.10 -9.39
C TYR A 103 32.34 8.41 -8.21
N ILE A 104 32.75 9.30 -7.30
CA ILE A 104 31.89 9.75 -6.18
C ILE A 104 30.63 10.44 -6.71
N ALA A 105 30.75 11.29 -7.74
CA ALA A 105 29.61 11.96 -8.35
C ALA A 105 28.60 10.96 -8.95
N GLU A 106 29.09 9.89 -9.58
CA GLU A 106 28.22 8.82 -10.11
C GLU A 106 27.52 8.04 -8.99
N LEU A 107 28.23 7.72 -7.90
CA LEU A 107 27.63 7.08 -6.73
C LEU A 107 26.56 7.97 -6.09
N ASN A 108 26.80 9.28 -5.97
CA ASN A 108 25.83 10.24 -5.45
C ASN A 108 24.56 10.32 -6.31
N LYS A 109 24.69 10.33 -7.64
CA LYS A 109 23.50 10.26 -8.53
C LYS A 109 22.65 9.02 -8.29
N ARG A 110 23.29 7.87 -8.05
CA ARG A 110 22.59 6.61 -7.75
C ARG A 110 21.90 6.67 -6.38
N VAL A 111 22.53 7.31 -5.39
CA VAL A 111 21.92 7.57 -4.08
C VAL A 111 20.69 8.46 -4.25
N GLU A 112 20.80 9.60 -4.94
CA GLU A 112 19.68 10.52 -5.18
C GLU A 112 18.50 9.82 -5.87
N PHE A 113 18.76 8.99 -6.89
CA PHE A 113 17.71 8.23 -7.56
C PHE A 113 16.97 7.29 -6.61
N MET A 114 17.70 6.57 -5.75
CA MET A 114 17.09 5.67 -4.77
C MET A 114 16.39 6.43 -3.63
N GLU A 115 16.89 7.59 -3.22
CA GLU A 115 16.21 8.46 -2.24
C GLU A 115 14.88 9.00 -2.78
N ILE A 116 14.80 9.30 -4.09
CA ILE A 116 13.54 9.63 -4.76
C ILE A 116 12.58 8.43 -4.75
N GLU A 117 13.05 7.21 -5.06
CA GLU A 117 12.22 6.00 -5.01
C GLU A 117 11.70 5.74 -3.57
N ILE A 118 12.56 5.88 -2.56
CA ILE A 118 12.19 5.77 -1.14
C ILE A 118 11.10 6.78 -0.79
N SER A 119 11.27 8.05 -1.20
CA SER A 119 10.29 9.11 -0.94
C SER A 119 8.92 8.81 -1.59
N GLN A 120 8.91 8.28 -2.81
CA GLN A 120 7.69 7.86 -3.49
C GLN A 120 7.02 6.67 -2.78
N ILE A 121 7.80 5.70 -2.31
CA ILE A 121 7.27 4.55 -1.57
C ILE A 121 6.69 4.99 -0.21
N LYS A 122 7.36 5.89 0.52
CA LYS A 122 6.85 6.48 1.77
C LYS A 122 5.54 7.23 1.56
N THR A 123 5.46 8.03 0.50
CA THR A 123 4.21 8.70 0.09
C THR A 123 3.07 7.70 -0.18
N GLN A 124 3.35 6.56 -0.82
CA GLN A 124 2.36 5.49 -1.05
C GLN A 124 1.94 4.76 0.23
N LEU A 125 2.81 4.73 1.24
CA LEU A 125 2.54 4.16 2.55
C LEU A 125 1.85 5.15 3.51
N GLY A 126 1.82 6.44 3.16
CA GLY A 126 1.30 7.51 4.02
C GLY A 126 2.26 7.88 5.16
N GLU A 127 3.56 7.65 4.97
CA GLU A 127 4.66 8.00 5.88
C GLU A 127 5.34 9.32 5.51
#